data_AF-A0A495YAP4-F1
#
_entry.id   AF-A0A495YAP4-F1
#
_cell.length_a   1.000
_cell.length_b   1.000
_cell.length_c   1.000
_cell.angle_alpha   90.00
_cell.angle_beta   90.00
_cell.angle_gamma   90.00
#
_symmetry.space_group_name_H-M   'P 1'
#
loop_
_entity.id
_entity.type
_entity.pdbx_description
1 polymer ?
#
loop_
_entity_poly.entity_id
_entity_poly.type
_entity_poly.pdbx_seq_one_letter_code
_entity_poly.pdbx_strand_id
1 'polypeptide(L)'
;MALCPRAALSSSCATDGPATKPSAAPCEPQIVTKTRIFDTACDWARPIYVSKTDVLSDDTARQILAHNMAGAKNCGWKPSGK
;
A
#
# COMPACT_ATOMS: atom_id res chain seq x y z
N MET A 1 -45.35 -8.66 39.18
CA MET A 1 -44.41 -7.74 38.52
C MET A 1 -43.14 -8.56 38.27
N ALA A 2 -42.61 -8.79 37.08
CA ALA A 2 -42.70 -8.16 35.77
C ALA A 2 -43.03 -9.24 34.69
N LEU A 3 -44.03 -9.08 33.82
CA LEU A 3 -44.01 -8.29 32.56
C LEU A 3 -42.86 -8.69 31.61
N CYS A 4 -43.02 -9.81 30.92
CA CYS A 4 -42.27 -10.13 29.70
C CYS A 4 -42.87 -9.29 28.55
N PRO A 5 -42.14 -8.39 27.89
CA PRO A 5 -42.70 -7.57 26.83
C PRO A 5 -42.99 -8.44 25.60
N ARG A 6 -44.20 -8.28 25.04
CA ARG A 6 -44.60 -8.83 23.73
C ARG A 6 -43.68 -8.24 22.67
N ALA A 7 -42.70 -9.01 22.20
CA ALA A 7 -42.12 -8.77 20.89
C ALA A 7 -43.15 -9.25 19.87
N ALA A 8 -43.74 -8.30 19.14
CA ALA A 8 -44.65 -8.58 18.04
C ALA A 8 -43.88 -9.36 16.95
N LEU A 9 -44.22 -10.63 16.74
CA LEU A 9 -43.92 -11.28 15.47
C LEU A 9 -44.81 -10.64 14.41
N SER A 10 -44.32 -9.59 13.74
CA SER A 10 -44.84 -9.23 12.43
C SER A 10 -44.39 -10.29 11.43
N SER A 11 -45.16 -11.37 11.37
CA SER A 11 -45.19 -12.32 10.26
C SER A 11 -45.69 -11.57 9.02
N SER A 12 -44.79 -10.95 8.28
CA SER A 12 -45.09 -10.45 6.94
C SER A 12 -44.82 -11.59 5.95
N CYS A 13 -45.82 -12.44 5.71
CA CYS A 13 -45.83 -13.29 4.53
C CYS A 13 -46.36 -12.45 3.35
N ALA A 14 -45.45 -12.01 2.47
CA ALA A 14 -45.81 -11.54 1.14
C ALA A 14 -45.63 -12.72 0.17
N THR A 15 -46.74 -13.22 -0.39
CA THR A 15 -46.72 -14.21 -1.47
C THR A 15 -47.08 -13.49 -2.75
N ASP A 16 -46.10 -13.06 -3.55
CA ASP A 16 -46.41 -12.55 -4.88
C ASP A 16 -45.34 -12.98 -5.89
N GLY A 17 -45.76 -13.86 -6.81
CA GLY A 17 -45.14 -14.09 -8.11
C GLY A 17 -44.35 -15.41 -8.28
N PRO A 18 -44.50 -16.12 -9.42
CA PRO A 18 -43.54 -17.13 -9.81
C PRO A 18 -42.18 -16.45 -10.00
N ALA A 19 -41.25 -16.75 -9.11
CA ALA A 19 -39.88 -16.32 -9.23
C ALA A 19 -39.26 -17.02 -10.43
N THR A 20 -39.23 -16.36 -11.60
CA THR A 20 -38.15 -16.57 -12.55
C THR A 20 -36.91 -15.96 -11.92
N LYS A 21 -36.39 -16.62 -10.88
CA LYS A 21 -35.09 -16.33 -10.31
C LYS A 21 -34.10 -16.59 -11.44
N PRO A 22 -33.36 -15.59 -11.98
CA PRO A 22 -32.14 -15.94 -12.68
C PRO A 22 -31.34 -16.79 -11.69
N SER A 23 -31.03 -18.02 -12.08
CA SER A 23 -30.22 -18.95 -11.29
C SER A 23 -29.15 -18.13 -10.61
N ALA A 24 -29.08 -18.20 -9.27
CA ALA A 24 -27.97 -17.64 -8.55
C ALA A 24 -26.72 -18.19 -9.24
N ALA A 25 -26.00 -17.31 -9.93
CA ALA A 25 -24.68 -17.67 -10.44
C ALA A 25 -23.93 -18.23 -9.23
N PRO A 26 -23.24 -19.37 -9.37
CA PRO A 26 -22.38 -19.87 -8.31
C PRO A 26 -21.54 -18.70 -7.80
N CYS A 27 -21.47 -18.52 -6.48
CA CYS A 27 -20.59 -17.53 -5.88
C CYS A 27 -19.15 -17.90 -6.28
N GLU A 28 -18.70 -17.43 -7.44
CA GLU A 28 -17.34 -17.59 -7.87
C GLU A 28 -16.48 -16.77 -6.90
N PRO A 29 -15.38 -17.36 -6.38
CA PRO A 29 -14.50 -16.63 -5.48
C PRO A 29 -13.90 -15.46 -6.27
N GLN A 30 -14.39 -14.26 -5.98
CA GLN A 30 -13.90 -13.03 -6.56
C GLN A 30 -12.48 -12.81 -6.05
N ILE A 31 -11.51 -13.05 -6.94
CA ILE A 31 -10.09 -12.96 -6.67
C ILE A 31 -9.72 -11.48 -6.60
N VAL A 32 -9.73 -10.91 -5.39
CA VAL A 32 -9.33 -9.51 -5.20
C VAL A 32 -7.81 -9.45 -5.18
N THR A 33 -7.21 -9.17 -6.33
CA THR A 33 -5.76 -8.96 -6.44
C THR A 33 -5.38 -7.64 -5.79
N LYS A 34 -4.69 -7.69 -4.64
CA LYS A 34 -4.12 -6.51 -3.98
C LYS A 34 -2.70 -6.27 -4.47
N THR A 35 -2.54 -5.39 -5.46
CA THR A 35 -1.23 -4.93 -5.90
C THR A 35 -0.52 -4.19 -4.75
N ARG A 36 0.72 -4.58 -4.46
CA ARG A 36 1.61 -3.81 -3.59
C ARG A 36 2.72 -3.22 -4.43
N ILE A 37 3.00 -1.94 -4.21
CA ILE A 37 4.12 -1.23 -4.84
C ILE A 37 5.16 -1.03 -3.75
N PHE A 38 6.37 -1.52 -3.98
CA PHE A 38 7.51 -1.31 -3.11
C PHE A 38 8.61 -0.63 -3.92
N ASP A 39 9.19 0.41 -3.34
CA ASP A 39 10.38 1.04 -3.89
C ASP A 39 11.59 0.14 -3.59
N THR A 40 12.26 -0.31 -4.64
CA THR A 40 13.47 -1.16 -4.57
C THR A 40 14.75 -0.36 -4.82
N ALA A 41 14.67 0.98 -4.86
CA ALA A 41 15.81 1.86 -5.10
C ALA A 41 16.97 1.58 -4.14
N CYS A 42 16.68 1.32 -2.86
CA CYS A 42 17.70 1.05 -1.86
C CYS A 42 18.46 -0.28 -2.09
N ASP A 43 17.91 -1.20 -2.88
CA ASP A 43 18.53 -2.50 -3.16
C ASP A 43 19.65 -2.39 -4.21
N TRP A 44 19.52 -1.45 -5.15
CA TRP A 44 20.46 -1.28 -6.25
C TRP A 44 21.25 0.04 -6.20
N ALA A 45 20.79 1.04 -5.47
CA ALA A 45 21.52 2.30 -5.29
C ALA A 45 22.51 2.21 -4.12
N ARG A 46 23.58 3.00 -4.20
CA ARG A 46 24.62 3.10 -3.16
C ARG A 46 25.08 4.55 -2.98
N PRO A 47 25.73 4.89 -1.85
CA PRO A 47 26.39 6.18 -1.71
C PRO A 47 27.46 6.38 -2.78
N ILE A 48 27.53 7.59 -3.32
CA ILE A 48 28.59 8.02 -4.23
C ILE A 48 29.71 8.65 -3.40
N TYR A 49 30.90 8.05 -3.43
CA TYR A 49 32.06 8.58 -2.72
C TYR A 49 32.91 9.42 -3.66
N VAL A 50 33.33 10.60 -3.19
CA VAL A 50 34.21 11.51 -3.91
C VAL A 50 35.60 11.50 -3.29
N SER A 51 36.62 11.47 -4.13
CA SER A 51 38.03 11.62 -3.77
C SER A 51 38.46 13.08 -3.88
N LYS A 52 39.56 13.44 -3.19
CA LYS A 52 40.20 14.76 -3.33
C LYS A 52 40.79 15.00 -4.73
N THR A 53 40.98 13.94 -5.50
CA THR A 53 41.48 13.99 -6.88
C THR A 53 40.38 14.15 -7.91
N ASP A 54 39.11 14.07 -7.52
CA ASP A 54 38.00 14.20 -8.45
C ASP A 54 37.80 15.67 -8.82
N VAL A 55 37.71 15.95 -10.10
CA VAL A 55 37.38 17.29 -10.62
C VAL A 55 35.91 17.30 -11.01
N LEU A 56 35.10 17.93 -10.18
CA LEU A 56 33.65 18.02 -10.36
C LEU A 56 33.25 19.47 -10.63
N SER A 57 32.22 19.66 -11.44
CA SER A 57 31.51 20.94 -11.45
C SER A 57 30.69 21.10 -10.17
N ASP A 58 30.38 22.35 -9.82
CA ASP A 58 29.53 22.66 -8.67
C ASP A 58 28.15 22.00 -8.78
N ASP A 59 27.60 21.91 -9.98
CA ASP A 59 26.30 21.26 -10.21
C ASP A 59 26.37 19.76 -9.95
N THR A 60 27.41 19.07 -10.42
CA THR A 60 27.59 17.63 -10.17
C THR A 60 27.83 17.36 -8.68
N ALA A 61 28.65 18.19 -8.01
CA ALA A 61 28.89 18.06 -6.58
C ALA A 61 27.59 18.22 -5.77
N ARG A 62 26.75 19.21 -6.12
CA ARG A 62 25.43 19.41 -5.50
C ARG A 62 24.49 18.22 -5.71
N GLN A 63 24.48 17.62 -6.90
CA GLN A 63 23.65 16.46 -7.20
C GLN A 63 24.10 15.21 -6.42
N ILE A 64 25.41 14.97 -6.34
CA ILE A 64 25.97 13.87 -5.54
C ILE A 64 25.59 14.02 -4.06
N LEU A 65 25.72 15.24 -3.53
CA LEU A 65 25.32 15.52 -2.15
C LEU A 65 23.83 15.24 -1.94
N ALA A 66 22.96 15.72 -2.83
CA ALA A 66 21.52 15.49 -2.77
C ALA A 66 21.17 13.99 -2.82
N HIS A 67 21.81 13.23 -3.72
CA HIS A 67 21.65 11.77 -3.81
C HIS A 67 22.02 11.06 -2.50
N ASN A 68 23.19 11.38 -1.94
CA ASN A 68 23.66 10.75 -0.70
C ASN A 68 22.80 11.12 0.51
N MET A 69 22.31 12.37 0.58
CA MET A 69 21.38 12.80 1.62
C MET A 69 20.02 12.10 1.51
N ALA A 70 19.49 11.93 0.29
CA ALA A 70 18.28 11.18 0.06
C ALA A 70 18.44 9.71 0.49
N GLY A 71 19.56 9.08 0.13
CA GLY A 71 19.87 7.72 0.57
C GLY A 71 20.11 7.59 2.08
N ALA A 72 20.67 8.60 2.75
CA ALA A 72 20.77 8.62 4.20
C ALA A 72 19.39 8.63 4.87
N LYS A 73 18.46 9.43 4.33
CA LYS A 73 17.07 9.52 4.83
C LYS A 73 16.24 8.27 4.52
N ASN A 74 16.34 7.76 3.29
CA ASN A 74 15.42 6.74 2.78
C ASN A 74 15.97 5.31 2.91
N CYS A 75 17.30 5.15 2.86
CA CYS A 75 17.98 3.86 2.79
C CYS A 75 18.94 3.61 3.97
N GLY A 76 19.02 4.53 4.94
CA GLY A 76 19.89 4.39 6.13
C GLY A 76 21.39 4.44 5.82
N TRP A 77 21.78 5.03 4.69
CA TRP A 77 23.19 5.20 4.35
C TRP A 77 23.91 6.12 5.35
N LYS A 78 25.15 5.77 5.68
CA LYS A 78 25.97 6.56 6.60
C LYS A 78 26.94 7.45 5.81
N PRO A 79 27.14 8.71 6.24
CA PRO A 79 28.23 9.54 5.72
C PRO A 79 29.57 8.82 5.92
N SER A 80 30.50 8.96 4.97
CA SER A 80 31.86 8.46 5.20
C SER A 80 32.52 9.32 6.27
N GLY A 81 32.89 8.72 7.39
CA GLY A 81 33.72 9.39 8.39
C GLY A 81 35.16 9.49 7.88
N LYS A 82 35.51 10.64 7.31
CA LYS A 82 36.90 11.09 7.14
C LYS A 82 36.95 12.59 7.34
#